data_AF-A0A832API1-F1
#
_entry.id   AF-A0A832API1-F1
#
_cell.length_a   1.000
_cell.length_b   1.000
_cell.length_c   1.000
_cell.angle_alpha   90.00
_cell.angle_beta   90.00
_cell.angle_gamma   90.00
#
_symmetry.space_group_name_H-M   'P 1'
#
loop_
_entity.id
_entity.type
_entity.pdbx_description
1 polymer ?
#
loop_
_entity_poly.entity_id
_entity_poly.type
_entity_poly.pdbx_seq_one_letter_code
_entity_poly.pdbx_strand_id
1 'polypeptide(L)'
;KGDGYFMIEESIRETDGQPVFLGVNRYTRRGDFSLDRHGYLVNGSGYYLKGMEIDAATGNPKGSLPEVVKISTNFLDAKASTAITYKANLAAYPNTTNSDENTPGSELLDPAGFTSNPLVAGTGTVIASDEDNFLKSSLAGGAITVFDKTGAPVNVQFRWAKTDAKTLGGTHVDSWEMFYLSDSTATGASTKWTNAGQSYVFGANGQLSPAISSITLSNLTVNGNNLGAINLNHGSNGITQFADANGIVKTTDIYQDGYSSGELSNIAVSDRGRILGTFTNGQSLEMYEVPLASFNADNALQKLNGSALAETRESGTAIMGAQGTVVARAIEGSNADIADEFTKLIVTQQAYSASTRIITTGDQMLQEAINMKR
;
A
#
# COMPACT_ATOMS: atom_id res chain seq x y z
N LYS A 1 3.67 10.36 -22.53
CA LYS A 1 3.81 9.87 -23.92
C LYS A 1 2.43 9.73 -24.53
N GLY A 2 2.21 10.34 -25.69
CA GLY A 2 0.88 10.43 -26.31
C GLY A 2 0.14 11.71 -25.92
N ASP A 3 -1.12 11.81 -26.34
CA ASP A 3 -1.92 13.02 -26.15
C ASP A 3 -2.30 13.24 -24.69
N GLY A 4 -2.14 14.48 -24.25
CA GLY A 4 -2.52 14.92 -22.92
C GLY A 4 -1.67 16.09 -22.44
N TYR A 5 -2.19 16.76 -21.41
CA TYR A 5 -1.52 17.82 -20.68
C TYR A 5 -1.60 17.51 -19.18
N PHE A 6 -0.50 17.76 -18.47
CA PHE A 6 -0.53 17.83 -17.02
C PHE A 6 -1.33 19.05 -16.59
N MET A 7 -2.17 18.88 -15.57
CA MET A 7 -2.81 20.00 -14.91
C MET A 7 -1.87 20.58 -13.88
N ILE A 8 -1.76 21.89 -13.90
CA ILE A 8 -0.88 22.65 -13.03
C ILE A 8 -1.61 23.87 -12.49
N GLU A 9 -1.10 24.42 -11.40
CA GLU A 9 -1.63 25.64 -10.79
C GLU A 9 -0.51 26.63 -10.49
N GLU A 10 -0.82 27.91 -10.60
CA GLU A 10 0.09 29.01 -10.25
C GLU A 10 -0.15 29.44 -8.81
N SER A 11 0.92 29.65 -8.04
CA SER A 11 0.83 30.31 -6.74
C SER A 11 0.70 31.82 -6.94
N ILE A 12 -0.32 32.44 -6.36
CA ILE A 12 -0.55 33.89 -6.52
C ILE A 12 0.20 34.75 -5.49
N ARG A 13 0.62 34.14 -4.38
CA ARG A 13 1.42 34.75 -3.32
C ARG A 13 1.98 33.63 -2.45
N GLU A 14 2.92 33.99 -1.59
CA GLU A 14 3.33 33.17 -0.46
C GLU A 14 2.83 33.80 0.84
N THR A 15 2.31 32.98 1.75
CA THR A 15 1.98 33.36 3.13
C THR A 15 2.77 32.44 4.05
N ASP A 16 3.59 33.00 4.94
CA ASP A 16 4.50 32.24 5.82
C ASP A 16 5.41 31.24 5.06
N GLY A 17 5.82 31.64 3.85
CA GLY A 17 6.65 30.84 2.94
C GLY A 17 5.90 29.70 2.22
N GLN A 18 4.60 29.52 2.45
CA GLN A 18 3.76 28.54 1.76
C GLN A 18 3.04 29.17 0.57
N PRO A 19 2.96 28.50 -0.59
CA PRO A 19 2.21 28.99 -1.75
C PRO A 19 0.71 29.02 -1.48
N VAL A 20 0.04 30.07 -1.98
CA VAL A 20 -1.42 30.21 -1.95
C VAL A 20 -1.98 30.05 -3.36
N PHE A 21 -3.02 29.23 -3.48
CA PHE A 21 -3.66 28.80 -4.71
C PHE A 21 -5.09 29.37 -4.83
N LEU A 22 -5.57 29.62 -6.05
CA LEU A 22 -6.91 30.19 -6.32
C LEU A 22 -7.91 29.18 -6.91
N GLY A 23 -7.47 27.95 -7.15
CA GLY A 23 -8.20 26.92 -7.87
C GLY A 23 -8.21 27.09 -9.39
N VAL A 24 -7.31 27.89 -9.97
CA VAL A 24 -7.31 28.15 -11.43
C VAL A 24 -6.43 27.14 -12.15
N ASN A 25 -7.06 26.23 -12.89
CA ASN A 25 -6.35 25.22 -13.66
C ASN A 25 -5.59 25.84 -14.84
N ARG A 26 -4.32 25.46 -14.96
CA ARG A 26 -3.45 25.67 -16.12
C ARG A 26 -2.98 24.30 -16.63
N TYR A 27 -2.43 24.28 -17.84
CA TYR A 27 -2.06 23.03 -18.50
C TYR A 27 -0.64 23.11 -19.06
N THR A 28 0.10 22.01 -19.04
CA THR A 28 1.43 21.97 -19.65
C THR A 28 1.77 20.56 -20.13
N ARG A 29 2.62 20.46 -21.17
CA ARG A 29 3.28 19.20 -21.54
C ARG A 29 4.63 19.03 -20.84
N ARG A 30 5.11 20.06 -20.16
CA ARG A 30 6.39 20.06 -19.46
C ARG A 30 6.29 19.15 -18.23
N GLY A 31 7.15 18.13 -18.17
CA GLY A 31 7.14 17.08 -17.12
C GLY A 31 8.28 17.16 -16.10
N ASP A 32 9.02 18.27 -16.03
CA ASP A 32 10.19 18.43 -15.16
C ASP A 32 9.80 18.86 -13.73
N PHE A 33 8.96 18.07 -13.08
CA PHE A 33 8.54 18.32 -11.70
C PHE A 33 9.59 17.84 -10.70
N SER A 34 9.82 18.67 -9.69
CA SER A 34 10.69 18.36 -8.55
C SER A 34 9.96 18.66 -7.25
N LEU A 35 10.30 17.93 -6.18
CA LEU A 35 9.73 18.18 -4.87
C LEU A 35 10.36 19.44 -4.27
N ASP A 36 9.55 20.40 -3.87
CA ASP A 36 10.01 21.57 -3.13
C ASP A 36 10.16 21.29 -1.63
N ARG A 37 10.67 22.28 -0.88
CA ARG A 37 10.86 22.18 0.59
C ARG A 37 9.56 22.04 1.38
N HIS A 38 8.40 22.21 0.76
CA HIS A 38 7.08 22.15 1.38
C HIS A 38 6.27 20.92 0.93
N GLY A 39 6.91 20.02 0.17
CA GLY A 39 6.32 18.77 -0.29
C GLY A 39 5.49 18.90 -1.56
N TYR A 40 5.50 20.04 -2.25
CA TYR A 40 4.79 20.19 -3.51
C TYR A 40 5.65 19.77 -4.70
N LEU A 41 4.99 19.25 -5.75
CA LEU A 41 5.65 18.97 -7.01
C LEU A 41 5.60 20.21 -7.92
N VAL A 42 6.75 20.85 -8.12
CA VAL A 42 6.89 22.12 -8.85
C VAL A 42 7.76 21.92 -10.08
N ASN A 43 7.31 22.44 -11.22
CA ASN A 43 8.11 22.41 -12.45
C ASN A 43 9.14 23.54 -12.50
N GLY A 44 10.07 23.50 -13.46
CA GLY A 44 11.09 24.54 -13.64
C GLY A 44 10.55 25.94 -14.00
N SER A 45 9.24 26.11 -14.14
CA SER A 45 8.57 27.39 -14.36
C SER A 45 7.77 27.89 -13.15
N GLY A 46 7.84 27.20 -12.01
CA GLY A 46 7.17 27.60 -10.77
C GLY A 46 5.70 27.21 -10.68
N TYR A 47 5.21 26.37 -11.58
CA TYR A 47 3.84 25.84 -11.52
C TYR A 47 3.79 24.50 -10.77
N TYR A 48 2.71 24.30 -10.02
CA TYR A 48 2.51 23.19 -9.10
C TYR A 48 1.63 22.12 -9.74
N LEU A 49 2.04 20.85 -9.71
CA LEU A 49 1.29 19.74 -10.29
C LEU A 49 -0.01 19.51 -9.53
N LYS A 50 -1.10 19.25 -10.27
CA LYS A 50 -2.37 18.77 -9.71
C LYS A 50 -2.56 17.28 -9.95
N GLY A 51 -3.18 16.62 -8.97
CA GLY A 51 -3.47 15.19 -8.99
C GLY A 51 -4.69 14.88 -8.14
N MET A 52 -5.21 13.67 -8.32
CA MET A 52 -6.28 13.13 -7.49
C MET A 52 -5.62 12.45 -6.28
N GLU A 53 -5.95 12.85 -5.06
CA GLU A 53 -5.50 12.13 -3.86
C GLU A 53 -6.05 10.69 -3.93
N ILE A 54 -5.27 9.69 -3.50
CA ILE A 54 -5.71 8.29 -3.43
C ILE A 54 -5.94 7.94 -1.97
N ASP A 55 -7.08 7.30 -1.68
CA ASP A 55 -7.34 6.69 -0.38
C ASP A 55 -6.46 5.45 -0.23
N ALA A 56 -5.54 5.47 0.73
CA ALA A 56 -4.58 4.40 0.98
C ALA A 56 -5.21 3.06 1.39
N ALA A 57 -6.45 3.06 1.92
CA ALA A 57 -7.15 1.83 2.33
C ALA A 57 -7.86 1.17 1.14
N THR A 58 -8.39 1.96 0.21
CA THR A 58 -9.18 1.45 -0.93
C THR A 58 -8.43 1.43 -2.27
N GLY A 59 -7.34 2.20 -2.39
CA GLY A 59 -6.60 2.38 -3.65
C GLY A 59 -7.35 3.22 -4.70
N ASN A 60 -8.45 3.87 -4.31
CA ASN A 60 -9.29 4.68 -5.20
C ASN A 60 -9.05 6.19 -5.00
N PRO A 61 -9.29 7.02 -6.03
CA PRO A 61 -9.28 8.47 -5.89
C PRO A 61 -10.26 8.96 -4.80
N LYS A 62 -9.74 9.79 -3.90
CA LYS A 62 -10.48 10.52 -2.87
C LYS A 62 -11.03 11.80 -3.49
N GLY A 63 -12.24 11.70 -4.03
CA GLY A 63 -12.95 12.81 -4.68
C GLY A 63 -12.90 12.78 -6.21
N SER A 64 -13.49 13.80 -6.82
CA SER A 64 -13.67 13.90 -8.28
C SER A 64 -12.93 15.06 -8.93
N LEU A 65 -12.23 15.89 -8.13
CA LEU A 65 -11.52 17.06 -8.60
C LEU A 65 -10.02 16.96 -8.27
N PRO A 66 -9.13 17.29 -9.22
CA PRO A 66 -7.70 17.36 -8.97
C PRO A 66 -7.35 18.51 -8.02
N GLU A 67 -6.51 18.22 -7.03
CA GLU A 67 -5.96 19.18 -6.09
C GLU A 67 -4.45 19.29 -6.28
N VAL A 68 -3.83 20.34 -5.75
CA VAL A 68 -2.37 20.48 -5.81
C VAL A 68 -1.73 19.31 -5.05
N VAL A 69 -0.84 18.58 -5.74
CA VAL A 69 -0.15 17.44 -5.14
C VAL A 69 0.78 17.94 -4.04
N LYS A 70 0.51 17.49 -2.82
CA LYS A 70 1.35 17.76 -1.66
C LYS A 70 1.74 16.44 -1.00
N ILE A 71 2.97 16.04 -1.21
CA ILE A 71 3.56 14.88 -0.58
C ILE A 71 4.01 15.30 0.82
N SER A 72 3.29 14.81 1.83
CA SER A 72 3.69 14.99 3.22
C SER A 72 5.06 14.35 3.44
N THR A 73 6.01 15.12 3.94
CA THR A 73 7.31 14.62 4.41
C THR A 73 7.25 14.12 5.85
N ASN A 74 6.07 14.13 6.47
CA ASN A 74 5.89 13.60 7.82
C ASN A 74 5.96 12.06 7.82
N PHE A 75 6.12 11.51 9.01
CA PHE A 75 6.02 10.07 9.22
C PHE A 75 4.67 9.55 8.70
N LEU A 76 4.70 8.41 8.02
CA LEU A 76 3.55 7.54 7.89
C LEU A 76 3.21 7.02 9.28
N ASP A 77 1.98 7.28 9.72
CA ASP A 77 1.49 6.81 11.01
C ASP A 77 1.52 5.28 11.08
N ALA A 78 1.76 4.77 12.28
CA ALA A 78 1.69 3.33 12.51
C ALA A 78 0.27 2.82 12.32
N LYS A 79 0.16 1.57 11.86
CA LYS A 79 -1.12 0.86 11.80
C LYS A 79 -1.07 -0.31 12.77
N ALA A 80 -1.92 -0.28 13.79
CA ALA A 80 -2.10 -1.41 14.69
C ALA A 80 -2.56 -2.64 13.90
N SER A 81 -2.05 -3.80 14.27
CA SER A 81 -2.55 -5.06 13.71
C SER A 81 -4.01 -5.26 14.14
N THR A 82 -4.83 -5.71 13.20
CA THR A 82 -6.24 -6.06 13.45
C THR A 82 -6.53 -7.51 13.07
N ALA A 83 -5.70 -8.10 12.21
CA ALA A 83 -5.84 -9.46 11.76
C ALA A 83 -4.50 -10.18 11.64
N ILE A 84 -4.52 -11.47 11.95
CA ILE A 84 -3.43 -12.41 11.68
C ILE A 84 -4.00 -13.48 10.76
N THR A 85 -3.46 -13.64 9.56
CA THR A 85 -3.68 -14.86 8.76
C THR A 85 -2.86 -15.97 9.39
N TYR A 86 -3.51 -17.09 9.73
CA TYR A 86 -2.87 -18.23 10.37
C TYR A 86 -3.39 -19.53 9.77
N LYS A 87 -2.53 -20.28 9.09
CA LYS A 87 -2.85 -21.61 8.52
C LYS A 87 -1.82 -22.62 8.97
N ALA A 88 -2.30 -23.81 9.33
CA ALA A 88 -1.45 -24.87 9.82
C ALA A 88 -2.03 -26.26 9.56
N ASN A 89 -1.14 -27.24 9.42
CA ASN A 89 -1.46 -28.64 9.59
C ASN A 89 -1.05 -29.08 11.01
N LEU A 90 -2.00 -29.57 11.79
CA LEU A 90 -1.77 -30.18 13.09
C LEU A 90 -1.55 -31.68 12.87
N ALA A 91 -0.46 -32.26 13.34
CA ALA A 91 -0.24 -33.69 13.14
C ALA A 91 -1.38 -34.53 13.76
N ALA A 92 -1.93 -35.49 13.01
CA ALA A 92 -2.99 -36.36 13.54
C ALA A 92 -2.62 -37.04 14.87
N TYR A 93 -1.36 -37.48 14.98
CA TYR A 93 -0.73 -37.90 16.23
C TYR A 93 0.42 -36.94 16.57
N PRO A 94 0.28 -36.07 17.58
CA PRO A 94 1.35 -35.18 17.99
C PRO A 94 2.45 -35.91 18.75
N ASN A 95 3.69 -35.68 18.35
CA ASN A 95 4.88 -36.17 19.04
C ASN A 95 5.29 -35.14 20.12
N THR A 96 4.52 -35.07 21.20
CA THR A 96 4.83 -34.25 22.36
C THR A 96 5.84 -34.96 23.27
N THR A 97 6.35 -34.28 24.31
CA THR A 97 7.23 -34.96 25.27
C THR A 97 6.50 -36.05 26.06
N ASN A 98 5.18 -35.89 26.27
CA ASN A 98 4.36 -36.86 26.99
C ASN A 98 3.80 -37.97 26.09
N SER A 99 3.81 -37.82 24.76
CA SER A 99 3.23 -38.80 23.86
C SER A 99 4.02 -40.12 23.87
N ASP A 100 3.29 -41.22 24.04
CA ASP A 100 3.77 -42.60 23.94
C ASP A 100 2.73 -43.42 23.17
N GLU A 101 3.13 -43.99 22.04
CA GLU A 101 2.26 -44.77 21.16
C GLU A 101 1.66 -46.01 21.86
N ASN A 102 2.30 -46.49 22.94
CA ASN A 102 1.83 -47.63 23.72
C ASN A 102 0.82 -47.26 24.81
N THR A 103 0.67 -45.96 25.09
CA THR A 103 -0.21 -45.45 26.15
C THR A 103 -1.27 -44.53 25.52
N PRO A 104 -2.49 -45.06 25.23
CA PRO A 104 -3.54 -44.28 24.59
C PRO A 104 -3.88 -43.00 25.39
N GLY A 105 -3.91 -41.86 24.70
CA GLY A 105 -4.26 -40.56 25.28
C GLY A 105 -3.11 -39.85 25.99
N SER A 106 -1.91 -40.42 26.02
CA SER A 106 -0.71 -39.80 26.59
C SER A 106 -0.29 -38.51 25.86
N GLU A 107 -0.68 -38.37 24.59
CA GLU A 107 -0.45 -37.20 23.78
C GLU A 107 -1.39 -36.02 24.10
N LEU A 108 -2.43 -36.25 24.90
CA LEU A 108 -3.45 -35.27 25.22
C LEU A 108 -3.02 -34.34 26.36
N LEU A 109 -3.49 -33.10 26.28
CA LEU A 109 -3.45 -32.14 27.37
C LEU A 109 -4.50 -32.51 28.40
N ASP A 110 -4.09 -33.15 29.49
CA ASP A 110 -4.96 -33.53 30.61
C ASP A 110 -5.18 -32.35 31.58
N PRO A 111 -6.41 -31.81 31.70
CA PRO A 111 -6.74 -30.73 32.64
C PRO A 111 -6.44 -31.04 34.11
N ALA A 112 -6.44 -32.33 34.50
CA ALA A 112 -6.18 -32.72 35.89
C ALA A 112 -4.72 -32.47 36.31
N GLY A 113 -3.81 -32.31 35.33
CA GLY A 113 -2.41 -31.97 35.57
C GLY A 113 -2.14 -30.48 35.83
N PHE A 114 -3.18 -29.65 35.96
CA PHE A 114 -3.07 -28.20 36.10
C PHE A 114 -3.73 -27.71 37.39
N THR A 115 -3.21 -26.62 37.95
CA THR A 115 -3.78 -25.92 39.11
C THR A 115 -5.17 -25.38 38.79
N SER A 116 -5.38 -24.94 37.55
CA SER A 116 -6.67 -24.54 36.99
C SER A 116 -6.87 -25.17 35.62
N ASN A 117 -8.10 -25.59 35.30
CA ASN A 117 -8.40 -26.19 34.00
C ASN A 117 -8.04 -25.23 32.83
N PRO A 118 -7.07 -25.59 31.96
CA PRO A 118 -6.65 -24.72 30.87
C PRO A 118 -7.60 -24.75 29.67
N LEU A 119 -8.59 -25.65 29.66
CA LEU A 119 -9.55 -25.85 28.57
C LEU A 119 -10.91 -25.17 28.80
N VAL A 120 -10.98 -24.24 29.77
CA VAL A 120 -12.22 -23.49 30.00
C VAL A 120 -12.45 -22.55 28.82
N ALA A 121 -13.54 -22.75 28.09
CA ALA A 121 -13.85 -21.96 26.90
C ALA A 121 -13.83 -20.45 27.19
N GLY A 122 -12.95 -19.73 26.48
CA GLY A 122 -12.80 -18.27 26.55
C GLY A 122 -12.03 -17.72 27.75
N THR A 123 -11.72 -18.53 28.77
CA THR A 123 -11.02 -18.08 29.99
C THR A 123 -9.95 -19.02 30.51
N GLY A 124 -9.71 -20.15 29.83
CA GLY A 124 -8.69 -21.12 30.18
C GLY A 124 -7.29 -20.50 30.15
N THR A 125 -6.52 -20.76 31.20
CA THR A 125 -5.15 -20.25 31.35
C THR A 125 -4.23 -21.33 31.90
N VAL A 126 -2.95 -21.19 31.58
CA VAL A 126 -1.85 -21.93 32.21
C VAL A 126 -1.00 -20.92 32.97
N ILE A 127 -0.86 -21.12 34.27
CA ILE A 127 0.01 -20.30 35.12
C ILE A 127 1.47 -20.71 34.96
N ALA A 128 2.39 -19.83 35.31
CA ALA A 128 3.82 -20.06 35.13
C ALA A 128 4.34 -21.31 35.88
N SER A 129 3.77 -21.67 37.04
CA SER A 129 4.14 -22.91 37.75
C SER A 129 3.80 -24.19 36.99
N ASP A 130 2.82 -24.13 36.09
CA ASP A 130 2.32 -25.30 35.34
C ASP A 130 2.89 -25.36 33.91
N GLU A 131 3.77 -24.41 33.55
CA GLU A 131 4.33 -24.29 32.20
C GLU A 131 5.06 -25.56 31.74
N ASP A 132 5.87 -26.17 32.61
CA ASP A 132 6.60 -27.38 32.26
C ASP A 132 5.68 -28.53 31.86
N ASN A 133 4.53 -28.67 32.53
CA ASN A 133 3.53 -29.68 32.17
C ASN A 133 2.86 -29.34 30.83
N PHE A 134 2.51 -28.06 30.63
CA PHE A 134 1.94 -27.58 29.39
C PHE A 134 2.87 -27.77 28.19
N LEU A 135 4.16 -27.44 28.32
CA LEU A 135 5.14 -27.59 27.24
C LEU A 135 5.34 -29.05 26.84
N LYS A 136 5.21 -29.99 27.78
CA LYS A 136 5.32 -31.43 27.52
C LYS A 136 4.11 -32.02 26.80
N SER A 137 2.97 -31.35 26.81
CA SER A 137 1.68 -31.79 26.23
C SER A 137 1.19 -30.88 25.09
N SER A 138 2.04 -29.97 24.61
CA SER A 138 1.71 -29.04 23.52
C SER A 138 2.86 -28.92 22.52
N LEU A 139 2.57 -28.40 21.34
CA LEU A 139 3.51 -28.18 20.25
C LEU A 139 3.57 -26.69 19.89
N ALA A 140 4.73 -26.23 19.42
CA ALA A 140 4.89 -24.86 18.93
C ALA A 140 4.06 -24.64 17.65
N GLY A 141 3.22 -23.60 17.65
CA GLY A 141 2.40 -23.18 16.51
C GLY A 141 3.02 -22.05 15.70
N GLY A 142 4.27 -21.67 15.98
CA GLY A 142 4.94 -20.51 15.39
C GLY A 142 4.76 -19.23 16.19
N ALA A 143 5.37 -18.16 15.71
CA ALA A 143 5.33 -16.84 16.33
C ALA A 143 5.28 -15.76 15.25
N ILE A 144 4.70 -14.60 15.57
CA ILE A 144 4.62 -13.44 14.68
C ILE A 144 4.70 -12.14 15.46
N THR A 145 5.44 -11.18 14.90
CA THR A 145 5.44 -9.80 15.40
C THR A 145 4.22 -9.06 14.88
N VAL A 146 3.37 -8.59 15.78
CA VAL A 146 2.26 -7.68 15.52
C VAL A 146 2.57 -6.29 16.07
N PHE A 147 1.75 -5.30 15.76
CA PHE A 147 1.96 -3.91 16.13
C PHE A 147 0.81 -3.39 16.97
N ASP A 148 1.11 -2.72 18.07
CA ASP A 148 0.11 -2.07 18.91
C ASP A 148 -0.39 -0.73 18.31
N LYS A 149 -1.27 -0.03 19.04
CA LYS A 149 -1.82 1.28 18.64
C LYS A 149 -0.78 2.38 18.45
N THR A 150 0.38 2.24 19.05
CA THR A 150 1.50 3.19 18.92
C THR A 150 2.51 2.77 17.85
N GLY A 151 2.34 1.57 17.26
CA GLY A 151 3.28 0.97 16.32
C GLY A 151 4.43 0.22 16.98
N ALA A 152 4.36 -0.04 18.29
CA ALA A 152 5.38 -0.83 18.98
C ALA A 152 5.23 -2.32 18.60
N PRO A 153 6.34 -3.02 18.27
CA PRO A 153 6.30 -4.43 17.92
C PRO A 153 6.07 -5.30 19.16
N VAL A 154 5.12 -6.22 19.06
CA VAL A 154 4.77 -7.20 20.10
C VAL A 154 4.86 -8.60 19.49
N ASN A 155 5.67 -9.50 20.07
CA ASN A 155 5.84 -10.85 19.57
C ASN A 155 4.80 -11.80 20.16
N VAL A 156 3.86 -12.28 19.33
CA VAL A 156 2.82 -13.23 19.70
C VAL A 156 3.30 -14.64 19.36
N GLN A 157 3.34 -15.52 20.36
CA GLN A 157 3.72 -16.92 20.19
C GLN A 157 2.50 -17.81 20.37
N PHE A 158 2.33 -18.79 19.48
CA PHE A 158 1.24 -19.75 19.51
C PHE A 158 1.73 -21.13 19.90
N ARG A 159 0.87 -21.89 20.59
CA ARG A 159 1.03 -23.32 20.83
C ARG A 159 -0.29 -24.04 20.63
N TRP A 160 -0.21 -25.30 20.25
CA TRP A 160 -1.37 -26.17 20.07
C TRP A 160 -1.26 -27.36 20.99
N ALA A 161 -2.38 -27.72 21.61
CA ALA A 161 -2.49 -28.89 22.45
C ALA A 161 -3.66 -29.73 21.97
N LYS A 162 -3.44 -31.04 21.82
CA LYS A 162 -4.51 -31.97 21.48
C LYS A 162 -5.28 -32.26 22.76
N THR A 163 -6.60 -32.19 22.73
CA THR A 163 -7.45 -32.29 23.91
C THR A 163 -8.36 -33.50 23.88
N ASP A 164 -8.61 -34.04 22.69
CA ASP A 164 -9.31 -35.33 22.52
C ASP A 164 -8.78 -36.06 21.27
N ALA A 165 -8.87 -37.39 21.26
CA ALA A 165 -8.43 -38.23 20.15
C ALA A 165 -9.47 -39.30 19.80
N LYS A 166 -9.81 -39.41 18.51
CA LYS A 166 -10.76 -40.42 18.04
C LYS A 166 -10.33 -41.86 18.32
N THR A 167 -9.02 -42.08 18.42
CA THR A 167 -8.38 -43.38 18.71
C THR A 167 -8.81 -43.97 20.06
N LEU A 168 -9.29 -43.14 21.00
CA LEU A 168 -9.83 -43.59 22.29
C LEU A 168 -11.20 -44.30 22.16
N GLY A 169 -11.83 -44.25 20.97
CA GLY A 169 -13.08 -44.94 20.68
C GLY A 169 -14.33 -44.23 21.19
N GLY A 170 -15.49 -44.88 21.12
CA GLY A 170 -16.75 -44.33 21.62
C GLY A 170 -17.11 -42.94 21.05
N THR A 171 -17.47 -42.01 21.94
CA THR A 171 -17.88 -40.64 21.62
C THR A 171 -16.72 -39.67 21.43
N HIS A 172 -15.47 -40.12 21.62
CA HIS A 172 -14.29 -39.28 21.44
C HIS A 172 -14.17 -38.79 19.99
N VAL A 173 -13.58 -37.61 19.82
CA VAL A 173 -13.33 -36.93 18.55
C VAL A 173 -11.89 -36.41 18.53
N ASP A 174 -11.33 -36.15 17.35
CA ASP A 174 -10.06 -35.43 17.30
C ASP A 174 -10.32 -33.95 17.55
N SER A 175 -9.85 -33.43 18.69
CA SER A 175 -9.99 -32.02 19.04
C SER A 175 -8.71 -31.41 19.57
N TRP A 176 -8.55 -30.12 19.27
CA TRP A 176 -7.38 -29.32 19.59
C TRP A 176 -7.75 -27.96 20.12
N GLU A 177 -6.89 -27.39 20.94
CA GLU A 177 -7.00 -26.03 21.40
C GLU A 177 -5.68 -25.27 21.16
N MET A 178 -5.84 -23.99 20.82
CA MET A 178 -4.72 -23.09 20.59
C MET A 178 -4.54 -22.19 21.80
N PHE A 179 -3.29 -21.95 22.15
CA PHE A 179 -2.88 -21.06 23.22
C PHE A 179 -1.94 -20.00 22.66
N TYR A 180 -1.99 -18.81 23.25
CA TYR A 180 -1.00 -17.77 23.00
C TYR A 180 -0.26 -17.41 24.29
N LEU A 181 1.01 -17.03 24.15
CA LEU A 181 1.82 -16.56 25.26
C LEU A 181 1.30 -15.19 25.74
N SER A 182 0.90 -15.09 27.00
CA SER A 182 0.39 -13.86 27.59
C SER A 182 1.48 -13.07 28.32
N ASP A 183 2.41 -13.75 28.99
CA ASP A 183 3.53 -13.10 29.68
C ASP A 183 4.74 -14.04 29.78
N SER A 184 5.77 -13.74 28.99
CA SER A 184 7.05 -14.46 28.96
C SER A 184 7.81 -14.41 30.28
N THR A 185 7.54 -13.40 31.12
CA THR A 185 8.22 -13.16 32.40
C THR A 185 7.39 -13.58 33.61
N ALA A 186 6.18 -14.13 33.40
CA ALA A 186 5.33 -14.60 34.49
C ALA A 186 6.03 -15.67 35.34
N THR A 187 5.78 -15.59 36.65
CA THR A 187 6.28 -16.54 37.67
C THR A 187 5.17 -16.96 38.62
N GLY A 188 5.28 -18.15 39.22
CA GLY A 188 4.31 -18.64 40.20
C GLY A 188 2.89 -18.74 39.64
N ALA A 189 1.92 -18.14 40.33
CA ALA A 189 0.50 -18.21 39.98
C ALA A 189 0.06 -17.22 38.89
N SER A 190 0.97 -16.42 38.33
CA SER A 190 0.65 -15.51 37.23
C SER A 190 0.38 -16.28 35.94
N THR A 191 -0.63 -15.86 35.18
CA THR A 191 -0.95 -16.42 33.85
C THR A 191 0.23 -16.26 32.91
N LYS A 192 0.67 -17.39 32.32
CA LYS A 192 1.76 -17.42 31.33
C LYS A 192 1.23 -17.67 29.93
N TRP A 193 0.31 -18.62 29.77
CA TRP A 193 -0.37 -18.91 28.51
C TRP A 193 -1.88 -18.75 28.68
N THR A 194 -2.54 -18.24 27.64
CA THR A 194 -4.00 -18.10 27.61
C THR A 194 -4.55 -18.87 26.42
N ASN A 195 -5.66 -19.57 26.65
CA ASN A 195 -6.41 -20.28 25.63
C ASN A 195 -7.08 -19.30 24.67
N ALA A 196 -7.04 -19.58 23.37
CA ALA A 196 -7.69 -18.78 22.34
C ALA A 196 -9.24 -18.84 22.40
N GLY A 197 -9.80 -19.77 23.19
CA GLY A 197 -11.22 -19.89 23.46
C GLY A 197 -12.02 -20.60 22.37
N GLN A 198 -11.35 -21.26 21.43
CA GLN A 198 -11.95 -22.05 20.36
C GLN A 198 -11.45 -23.48 20.40
N SER A 199 -12.39 -24.43 20.41
CA SER A 199 -12.10 -25.85 20.17
C SER A 199 -12.13 -26.14 18.66
N TYR A 200 -11.08 -26.81 18.17
CA TYR A 200 -10.91 -27.18 16.77
C TYR A 200 -11.13 -28.68 16.63
N VAL A 201 -12.33 -29.07 16.21
CA VAL A 201 -12.74 -30.47 16.05
C VAL A 201 -12.59 -30.90 14.59
N PHE A 202 -12.00 -32.08 14.36
CA PHE A 202 -11.70 -32.61 13.04
C PHE A 202 -12.61 -33.80 12.68
N GLY A 203 -13.02 -33.85 11.41
CA GLY A 203 -13.67 -35.00 10.81
C GLY A 203 -12.66 -36.06 10.35
N ALA A 204 -13.17 -37.23 9.94
CA ALA A 204 -12.35 -38.36 9.48
C ALA A 204 -11.49 -38.05 8.23
N ASN A 205 -11.79 -36.95 7.52
CA ASN A 205 -11.02 -36.48 6.37
C ASN A 205 -9.89 -35.50 6.74
N GLY A 206 -9.63 -35.28 8.03
CA GLY A 206 -8.58 -34.35 8.51
C GLY A 206 -8.95 -32.87 8.34
N GLN A 207 -10.20 -32.56 8.00
CA GLN A 207 -10.69 -31.17 7.92
C GLN A 207 -11.51 -30.82 9.15
N LEU A 208 -11.60 -29.53 9.45
CA LEU A 208 -12.44 -29.03 10.54
C LEU A 208 -13.93 -29.33 10.30
N SER A 209 -14.59 -29.80 11.35
CA SER A 209 -16.02 -30.11 11.36
C SER A 209 -16.63 -29.71 12.72
N PRO A 210 -17.31 -28.55 12.83
CA PRO A 210 -17.67 -27.63 11.74
C PRO A 210 -16.48 -26.84 11.18
N ALA A 211 -16.63 -26.29 9.98
CA ALA A 211 -15.62 -25.43 9.39
C ALA A 211 -15.46 -24.13 10.20
N ILE A 212 -14.21 -23.75 10.49
CA ILE A 212 -13.86 -22.50 11.19
C ILE A 212 -12.97 -21.68 10.26
N SER A 213 -13.50 -20.58 9.73
CA SER A 213 -12.75 -19.68 8.84
C SER A 213 -11.94 -18.64 9.59
N SER A 214 -12.36 -18.28 10.80
CA SER A 214 -11.67 -17.32 11.65
C SER A 214 -12.13 -17.42 13.10
N ILE A 215 -11.31 -16.90 14.02
CA ILE A 215 -11.65 -16.67 15.43
C ILE A 215 -11.23 -15.27 15.85
N THR A 216 -11.86 -14.70 16.88
CA THR A 216 -11.44 -13.40 17.42
C THR A 216 -10.87 -13.55 18.81
N LEU A 217 -9.60 -13.17 18.98
CA LEU A 217 -8.99 -12.98 20.28
C LEU A 217 -9.43 -11.61 20.79
N SER A 218 -10.45 -11.56 21.63
CA SER A 218 -11.13 -10.31 22.02
C SER A 218 -10.27 -9.32 22.81
N ASN A 219 -9.25 -9.81 23.53
CA ASN A 219 -8.36 -9.00 24.35
C ASN A 219 -6.95 -9.58 24.38
N LEU A 220 -6.30 -9.66 23.21
CA LEU A 220 -4.94 -10.17 23.12
C LEU A 220 -3.98 -9.26 23.88
N THR A 221 -3.40 -9.77 24.96
CA THR A 221 -2.40 -9.05 25.76
C THR A 221 -1.15 -9.90 25.87
N VAL A 222 0.01 -9.31 25.55
CA VAL A 222 1.31 -9.99 25.60
C VAL A 222 2.33 -9.12 26.33
N ASN A 223 2.94 -9.65 27.39
CA ASN A 223 3.90 -8.94 28.25
C ASN A 223 3.38 -7.57 28.72
N GLY A 224 2.09 -7.49 29.06
CA GLY A 224 1.42 -6.25 29.47
C GLY A 224 0.98 -5.32 28.34
N ASN A 225 1.37 -5.58 27.09
CA ASN A 225 0.92 -4.79 25.93
C ASN A 225 -0.46 -5.27 25.47
N ASN A 226 -1.47 -4.42 25.60
CA ASN A 226 -2.83 -4.72 25.15
C ASN A 226 -2.99 -4.37 23.65
N LEU A 227 -3.18 -5.40 22.83
CA LEU A 227 -3.37 -5.29 21.38
C LEU A 227 -4.87 -5.16 21.00
N GLY A 228 -5.77 -5.33 21.96
CA GLY A 228 -7.21 -5.33 21.75
C GLY A 228 -7.70 -6.58 21.04
N ALA A 229 -8.75 -6.42 20.24
CA ALA A 229 -9.32 -7.51 19.47
C ALA A 229 -8.48 -7.79 18.22
N ILE A 230 -7.98 -9.01 18.08
CA ILE A 230 -7.27 -9.48 16.88
C ILE A 230 -8.01 -10.66 16.27
N ASN A 231 -8.30 -10.56 14.98
CA ASN A 231 -8.98 -11.62 14.23
C ASN A 231 -7.96 -12.59 13.63
N LEU A 232 -8.00 -13.86 14.01
CA LEU A 232 -7.19 -14.90 13.40
C LEU A 232 -7.95 -15.50 12.22
N ASN A 233 -7.48 -15.21 11.02
CA ASN A 233 -8.04 -15.67 9.76
C ASN A 233 -7.39 -16.98 9.34
N HIS A 234 -8.16 -18.07 9.35
CA HIS A 234 -7.75 -19.35 8.80
C HIS A 234 -8.10 -19.45 7.30
N GLY A 235 -9.19 -18.80 6.88
CA GLY A 235 -9.76 -19.01 5.55
C GLY A 235 -10.44 -20.38 5.43
N SER A 236 -10.87 -20.76 4.22
CA SER A 236 -11.49 -22.06 3.99
C SER A 236 -10.43 -23.17 4.10
N ASN A 237 -10.60 -24.10 5.05
CA ASN A 237 -9.68 -25.22 5.30
C ASN A 237 -8.25 -24.80 5.69
N GLY A 238 -8.07 -23.64 6.32
CA GLY A 238 -6.75 -23.17 6.73
C GLY A 238 -6.11 -23.96 7.87
N ILE A 239 -6.92 -24.60 8.71
CA ILE A 239 -6.46 -25.50 9.76
C ILE A 239 -6.89 -26.92 9.39
N THR A 240 -5.94 -27.83 9.40
CA THR A 240 -6.12 -29.22 8.99
C THR A 240 -5.45 -30.15 9.99
N GLN A 241 -5.83 -31.43 9.95
CA GLN A 241 -5.24 -32.48 10.75
C GLN A 241 -4.92 -33.69 9.85
N PHE A 242 -3.80 -33.60 9.14
CA PHE A 242 -3.24 -34.70 8.37
C PHE A 242 -2.10 -35.38 9.10
N ALA A 243 -1.81 -36.62 8.69
CA ALA A 243 -0.63 -37.31 9.15
C ALA A 243 0.64 -36.51 8.80
N ASP A 244 1.51 -36.34 9.79
CA ASP A 244 2.83 -35.74 9.63
C ASP A 244 3.85 -36.67 10.25
N ALA A 245 4.91 -37.01 9.51
CA ALA A 245 5.89 -38.00 9.93
C ALA A 245 6.70 -37.59 11.16
N ASN A 246 6.77 -36.29 11.47
CA ASN A 246 7.48 -35.77 12.63
C ASN A 246 6.55 -35.52 13.83
N GLY A 247 5.23 -35.65 13.63
CA GLY A 247 4.24 -35.39 14.68
C GLY A 247 4.19 -33.93 15.12
N ILE A 248 4.59 -32.98 14.27
CA ILE A 248 4.67 -31.54 14.63
C ILE A 248 3.48 -30.73 14.08
N VAL A 249 3.31 -29.52 14.60
CA VAL A 249 2.47 -28.51 13.95
C VAL A 249 3.28 -27.84 12.85
N LYS A 250 2.77 -27.89 11.62
CA LYS A 250 3.37 -27.23 10.47
C LYS A 250 2.56 -25.99 10.10
N THR A 251 3.05 -24.83 10.52
CA THR A 251 2.49 -23.53 10.11
C THR A 251 2.86 -23.26 8.65
N THR A 252 1.84 -23.19 7.79
CA THR A 252 2.02 -23.00 6.34
C THR A 252 1.91 -21.54 5.92
N ASP A 253 1.20 -20.72 6.70
CA ASP A 253 0.97 -19.32 6.41
C ASP A 253 0.79 -18.57 7.74
N ILE A 254 1.59 -17.55 7.98
CA ILE A 254 1.46 -16.67 9.15
C ILE A 254 1.83 -15.24 8.75
N TYR A 255 0.85 -14.34 8.76
CA TYR A 255 0.99 -12.95 8.30
C TYR A 255 0.05 -12.02 9.06
N GLN A 256 0.37 -10.73 9.16
CA GLN A 256 -0.45 -9.73 9.87
C GLN A 256 -0.49 -8.39 9.12
N ASP A 257 -1.49 -7.57 9.39
CA ASP A 257 -1.83 -6.39 8.58
C ASP A 257 -1.37 -5.02 9.13
N GLY A 258 -0.70 -5.00 10.27
CA GLY A 258 -0.14 -3.81 10.92
C GLY A 258 1.31 -3.51 10.53
N TYR A 259 1.79 -2.32 10.89
CA TYR A 259 3.15 -1.87 10.65
C TYR A 259 3.51 -0.71 11.60
N SER A 260 4.79 -0.58 11.92
CA SER A 260 5.32 0.57 12.65
C SER A 260 5.23 1.85 11.82
N SER A 261 5.42 3.01 12.43
CA SER A 261 5.59 4.25 11.68
C SER A 261 6.82 4.17 10.76
N GLY A 262 6.82 4.98 9.70
CA GLY A 262 7.90 5.01 8.72
C GLY A 262 8.10 6.40 8.13
N GLU A 263 9.34 6.74 7.78
CA GLU A 263 9.67 7.98 7.07
C GLU A 263 9.58 7.74 5.56
N LEU A 264 9.22 8.78 4.80
CA LEU A 264 9.25 8.71 3.34
C LEU A 264 10.70 8.55 2.86
N SER A 265 11.00 7.41 2.23
CA SER A 265 12.34 7.10 1.74
C SER A 265 12.53 7.46 0.27
N ASN A 266 11.53 7.17 -0.56
CA ASN A 266 11.61 7.43 -2.00
C ASN A 266 10.21 7.66 -2.60
N ILE A 267 10.18 8.43 -3.69
CA ILE A 267 8.98 8.69 -4.49
C ILE A 267 9.21 8.14 -5.89
N ALA A 268 8.23 7.43 -6.42
CA ALA A 268 8.19 6.95 -7.78
C ALA A 268 6.87 7.33 -8.45
N VAL A 269 6.84 7.29 -9.77
CA VAL A 269 5.60 7.38 -10.55
C VAL A 269 5.44 6.06 -11.30
N SER A 270 4.28 5.43 -11.17
CA SER A 270 3.95 4.20 -11.89
C SER A 270 3.62 4.50 -13.36
N ASP A 271 3.58 3.46 -14.19
CA ASP A 271 3.15 3.52 -15.59
C ASP A 271 1.70 4.01 -15.78
N ARG A 272 0.86 3.83 -14.75
CA ARG A 272 -0.50 4.37 -14.67
C ARG A 272 -0.55 5.85 -14.24
N GLY A 273 0.60 6.50 -14.07
CA GLY A 273 0.67 7.87 -13.60
C GLY A 273 0.30 8.05 -12.13
N ARG A 274 0.43 7.00 -11.30
CA ARG A 274 0.24 7.11 -9.85
C ARG A 274 1.55 7.41 -9.15
N ILE A 275 1.53 8.35 -8.21
CA ILE A 275 2.65 8.70 -7.35
C ILE A 275 2.67 7.70 -6.18
N LEU A 276 3.75 6.93 -6.10
CA LEU A 276 4.01 5.92 -5.08
C LEU A 276 5.06 6.45 -4.10
N GLY A 277 4.73 6.49 -2.82
CA GLY A 277 5.68 6.72 -1.73
C GLY A 277 6.12 5.40 -1.13
N THR A 278 7.43 5.15 -1.06
CA THR A 278 8.01 4.01 -0.34
C THR A 278 8.60 4.48 0.98
N PHE A 279 8.24 3.82 2.07
CA PHE A 279 8.57 4.23 3.44
C PHE A 279 9.62 3.30 4.08
N THR A 280 10.31 3.79 5.10
CA THR A 280 11.37 3.03 5.81
C THR A 280 10.84 1.80 6.55
N ASN A 281 9.54 1.74 6.85
CA ASN A 281 8.85 0.58 7.40
C ASN A 281 8.51 -0.50 6.34
N GLY A 282 8.99 -0.34 5.11
CA GLY A 282 8.76 -1.26 3.99
C GLY A 282 7.39 -1.12 3.32
N GLN A 283 6.51 -0.24 3.82
CA GLN A 283 5.22 0.02 3.18
C GLN A 283 5.39 0.86 1.92
N SER A 284 4.56 0.59 0.93
CA SER A 284 4.47 1.37 -0.31
C SER A 284 3.03 1.82 -0.49
N LEU A 285 2.79 3.13 -0.51
CA LEU A 285 1.45 3.70 -0.61
C LEU A 285 1.32 4.54 -1.88
N GLU A 286 0.26 4.26 -2.64
CA GLU A 286 -0.16 5.14 -3.73
C GLU A 286 -0.82 6.37 -3.11
N MET A 287 -0.23 7.54 -3.33
CA MET A 287 -0.64 8.79 -2.67
C MET A 287 -1.54 9.63 -3.58
N TYR A 288 -1.21 9.66 -4.88
CA TYR A 288 -1.92 10.47 -5.87
C TYR A 288 -1.97 9.78 -7.23
N GLU A 289 -3.00 10.05 -8.01
CA GLU A 289 -3.06 9.78 -9.45
C GLU A 289 -2.89 11.09 -10.20
N VAL A 290 -2.06 11.11 -11.24
CA VAL A 290 -1.84 12.29 -12.10
C VAL A 290 -2.65 12.12 -13.38
N PRO A 291 -3.91 12.57 -13.42
CA PRO A 291 -4.72 12.47 -14.62
C PRO A 291 -4.23 13.49 -15.67
N LEU A 292 -4.35 13.09 -16.93
CA LEU A 292 -4.07 13.96 -18.07
C LEU A 292 -5.36 14.59 -18.60
N ALA A 293 -5.28 15.85 -18.97
CA ALA A 293 -6.35 16.58 -19.65
C ALA A 293 -6.12 16.61 -21.16
N SER A 294 -7.20 16.61 -21.93
CA SER A 294 -7.22 16.81 -23.38
C SER A 294 -8.21 17.91 -23.75
N PHE A 295 -8.09 18.48 -24.95
CA PHE A 295 -9.00 19.50 -25.46
C PHE A 295 -9.49 19.12 -26.85
N ASN A 296 -10.67 19.61 -27.21
CA ASN A 296 -11.19 19.42 -28.57
C ASN A 296 -10.36 20.20 -29.60
N ALA A 297 -9.83 21.37 -29.21
CA ALA A 297 -8.99 22.21 -30.05
C ALA A 297 -7.73 22.68 -29.28
N ASP A 298 -6.75 21.79 -29.16
CA ASP A 298 -5.43 22.04 -28.54
C ASP A 298 -4.72 23.30 -29.09
N ASN A 299 -4.91 23.61 -30.38
CA ASN A 299 -4.30 24.75 -31.04
C ASN A 299 -4.92 26.11 -30.65
N ALA A 300 -6.11 26.11 -30.04
CA ALA A 300 -6.80 27.30 -29.59
C ALA A 300 -6.50 27.65 -28.12
N LEU A 301 -5.67 26.85 -27.43
CA LEU A 301 -5.22 27.15 -26.08
C LEU A 301 -4.36 28.42 -26.06
N GLN A 302 -4.60 29.28 -25.06
CA GLN A 302 -3.80 30.48 -24.87
C GLN A 302 -2.46 30.11 -24.23
N LYS A 303 -1.36 30.49 -24.89
CA LYS A 303 -0.01 30.34 -24.32
C LYS A 303 0.22 31.35 -23.19
N LEU A 304 0.72 30.83 -22.07
CA LEU A 304 1.20 31.60 -20.94
C LEU A 304 2.72 31.45 -20.83
N ASN A 305 3.30 32.09 -19.81
CA ASN A 305 4.72 31.98 -19.50
C ASN A 305 5.09 30.54 -19.11
N GLY A 306 6.36 30.17 -19.33
CA GLY A 306 6.87 28.89 -18.84
C GLY A 306 6.29 27.63 -19.50
N SER A 307 5.77 27.74 -20.73
CA SER A 307 5.07 26.65 -21.44
C SER A 307 3.79 26.18 -20.74
N ALA A 308 3.17 27.05 -19.94
CA ALA A 308 1.82 26.86 -19.45
C ALA A 308 0.79 27.30 -20.51
N LEU A 309 -0.40 26.72 -20.43
CA LEU A 309 -1.51 26.93 -21.33
C LEU A 309 -2.78 27.19 -20.51
N ALA A 310 -3.65 28.03 -21.06
CA ALA A 310 -4.96 28.33 -20.50
C ALA A 310 -6.06 27.99 -21.48
N GLU A 311 -7.20 27.56 -20.94
CA GLU A 311 -8.41 27.31 -21.73
C GLU A 311 -8.93 28.63 -22.32
N THR A 312 -9.44 28.53 -23.54
CA THR A 312 -10.16 29.60 -24.22
C THR A 312 -11.56 29.12 -24.57
N ARG A 313 -12.42 30.05 -24.99
CA ARG A 313 -13.75 29.67 -25.48
C ARG A 313 -13.66 28.76 -26.71
N GLU A 314 -12.64 28.98 -27.53
CA GLU A 314 -12.39 28.26 -28.77
C GLU A 314 -11.74 26.88 -28.53
N SER A 315 -10.92 26.69 -27.48
CA SER A 315 -10.37 25.37 -27.11
C SER A 315 -11.42 24.42 -26.55
N GLY A 316 -12.46 24.99 -25.93
CA GLY A 316 -13.39 24.27 -25.06
C GLY A 316 -12.79 23.97 -23.69
N THR A 317 -13.59 23.36 -22.83
CA THR A 317 -13.21 22.94 -21.47
C THR A 317 -12.31 21.71 -21.50
N ALA A 318 -11.45 21.53 -20.50
CA ALA A 318 -10.65 20.32 -20.35
C ALA A 318 -11.52 19.05 -20.23
N ILE A 319 -11.12 18.02 -20.97
CA ILE A 319 -11.67 16.66 -20.88
C ILE A 319 -10.66 15.80 -20.14
N MET A 320 -11.06 15.29 -18.99
CA MET A 320 -10.24 14.44 -18.12
C MET A 320 -10.10 13.03 -18.70
N GLY A 321 -8.93 12.41 -18.50
CA GLY A 321 -8.67 11.04 -18.92
C GLY A 321 -8.14 10.92 -20.35
N ALA A 322 -7.20 11.80 -20.73
CA ALA A 322 -6.53 11.67 -22.02
C ALA A 322 -5.81 10.32 -22.16
N GLN A 323 -5.71 9.80 -23.39
CA GLN A 323 -5.16 8.46 -23.66
C GLN A 323 -3.63 8.37 -23.50
N GLY A 324 -2.95 9.49 -23.27
CA GLY A 324 -1.53 9.52 -22.97
C GLY A 324 -1.18 8.75 -21.69
N THR A 325 0.05 8.26 -21.64
CA THR A 325 0.62 7.60 -20.46
C THR A 325 1.67 8.49 -19.81
N VAL A 326 1.75 8.48 -18.48
CA VAL A 326 2.81 9.20 -17.76
C VAL A 326 4.03 8.30 -17.66
N VAL A 327 5.20 8.82 -18.06
CA VAL A 327 6.46 8.09 -17.97
C VAL A 327 7.34 8.77 -16.94
N ALA A 328 7.68 8.04 -15.87
CA ALA A 328 8.54 8.55 -14.82
C ALA A 328 9.97 8.81 -15.31
N ARG A 329 10.64 9.81 -14.74
CA ARG A 329 12.07 10.12 -14.99
C ARG A 329 12.42 10.34 -16.46
N ALA A 330 11.45 10.76 -17.27
CA ALA A 330 11.63 11.10 -18.66
C ALA A 330 11.17 12.54 -18.89
N ILE A 331 11.91 13.28 -19.73
CA ILE A 331 11.52 14.61 -20.20
C ILE A 331 11.24 14.50 -21.70
N GLU A 332 10.15 15.10 -22.15
CA GLU A 332 9.83 15.19 -23.57
C GLU A 332 10.81 16.16 -24.26
N GLY A 333 11.53 15.68 -25.26
CA GLY A 333 12.47 16.49 -26.04
C GLY A 333 11.76 17.51 -26.93
N SER A 334 12.50 18.51 -27.40
CA SER A 334 11.94 19.45 -28.38
C SER A 334 11.59 18.72 -29.67
N ASN A 335 10.43 19.05 -30.24
CA ASN A 335 9.99 18.54 -31.53
C ASN A 335 10.51 19.37 -32.72
N ALA A 336 11.29 20.43 -32.45
CA ALA A 336 11.89 21.26 -33.48
C ALA A 336 13.22 20.66 -33.95
N ASP A 337 13.32 20.35 -35.24
CA ASP A 337 14.59 20.01 -35.88
C ASP A 337 15.29 21.29 -36.35
N ILE A 338 16.49 21.51 -35.82
CA ILE A 338 17.30 22.69 -36.09
C ILE A 338 17.56 22.84 -37.61
N ALA A 339 17.82 21.76 -38.34
CA ALA A 339 18.13 21.83 -39.76
C ALA A 339 16.94 22.31 -40.61
N ASP A 340 15.74 21.81 -40.30
CA ASP A 340 14.51 22.21 -40.98
C ASP A 340 14.12 23.66 -40.63
N GLU A 341 14.24 24.04 -39.36
CA GLU A 341 13.93 25.41 -38.93
C GLU A 341 14.90 26.45 -39.53
N PHE A 342 16.20 26.13 -39.64
CA PHE A 342 17.15 26.99 -40.36
C PHE A 342 16.83 27.10 -41.85
N THR A 343 16.43 26.01 -42.49
CA THR A 343 16.05 26.03 -43.91
C THR A 343 14.80 26.90 -44.13
N LYS A 344 13.78 26.78 -43.28
CA LYS A 344 12.58 27.66 -43.32
C LYS A 344 12.94 29.13 -43.12
N LEU A 345 13.90 29.41 -42.24
CA LEU A 345 14.39 30.77 -42.01
C LEU A 345 15.13 31.31 -43.25
N ILE A 346 15.99 30.51 -43.90
CA ILE A 346 16.67 30.90 -45.15
C ILE A 346 15.64 31.18 -46.25
N VAL A 347 14.63 30.32 -46.41
CA VAL A 347 13.58 30.51 -47.42
C VAL A 347 12.77 31.79 -47.14
N THR A 348 12.43 32.04 -45.88
CA THR A 348 11.69 33.25 -45.48
C THR A 348 12.54 34.52 -45.68
N GLN A 349 13.84 34.47 -45.39
CA GLN A 349 14.77 35.56 -45.66
C GLN A 349 14.97 35.81 -47.16
N GLN A 350 15.05 34.75 -47.98
CA GLN A 350 15.10 34.87 -49.43
C GLN A 350 13.81 35.46 -50.00
N ALA A 351 12.65 35.04 -49.50
CA ALA A 351 11.35 35.61 -49.89
C ALA A 351 11.26 37.11 -49.53
N TYR A 352 11.73 37.51 -48.34
CA TYR A 352 11.80 38.93 -47.94
C TYR A 352 12.78 39.73 -48.82
N SER A 353 13.95 39.16 -49.14
CA SER A 353 14.95 39.79 -50.02
C SER A 353 14.45 39.92 -51.47
N ALA A 354 13.69 38.94 -51.96
CA ALA A 354 13.04 39.00 -53.26
C ALA A 354 11.94 40.07 -53.28
N SER A 355 11.14 40.15 -52.22
CA SER A 355 10.06 41.14 -52.09
C SER A 355 10.60 42.58 -52.06
N THR A 356 11.69 42.81 -51.33
CA THR A 356 12.38 44.11 -51.31
C THR A 356 13.00 44.47 -52.67
N ARG A 357 13.58 43.49 -53.40
CA ARG A 357 14.04 43.72 -54.77
C ARG A 357 12.90 44.11 -55.72
N ILE A 358 11.75 43.44 -55.63
CA ILE A 358 10.56 43.78 -56.43
C ILE A 358 10.13 45.24 -56.16
N ILE A 359 10.14 45.68 -54.91
CA ILE A 359 9.84 47.09 -54.55
C ILE A 359 10.86 48.03 -55.20
N THR A 360 12.16 47.76 -55.07
CA THR A 360 13.19 48.63 -55.68
C THR A 360 13.11 48.69 -57.20
N THR A 361 12.81 47.58 -57.86
CA THR A 361 12.61 47.55 -59.32
C THR A 361 11.32 48.28 -59.70
N GLY A 362 10.27 48.15 -58.90
CA GLY A 362 9.04 48.93 -59.05
C GLY A 362 9.28 50.44 -58.94
N ASP A 363 10.03 50.88 -57.94
CA ASP A 363 10.41 52.28 -57.73
C ASP A 363 11.25 52.83 -58.89
N GLN A 364 12.21 52.03 -59.38
CA GLN A 364 13.02 52.40 -60.55
C GLN A 364 12.16 52.57 -61.80
N MET A 365 11.22 51.65 -62.06
CA MET A 365 10.30 51.78 -63.20
C MET A 365 9.36 52.98 -63.06
N LEU A 366 8.87 53.27 -61.84
CA LEU A 366 8.07 54.46 -61.54
C LEU A 366 8.86 55.74 -61.82
N GLN A 367 10.12 55.79 -61.41
CA GLN A 367 10.99 56.94 -61.62
C GLN A 367 11.32 57.14 -63.09
N GLU A 368 11.54 56.06 -63.84
CA GLU A 368 11.76 56.11 -65.28
C GLU A 368 10.49 56.54 -66.05
N ALA A 369 9.31 56.06 -65.65
CA ALA A 369 8.04 56.52 -66.20
C ALA A 369 7.77 58.01 -65.94
N ILE A 370 8.12 58.52 -64.75
CA ILE A 370 8.06 59.96 -64.43
C ILE A 370 9.02 60.75 -65.33
N ASN A 371 10.23 60.25 -65.56
CA ASN A 371 11.23 60.89 -66.41
C ASN A 371 10.84 60.89 -67.91
N MET A 372 10.00 59.96 -68.37
CA MET A 372 9.46 59.97 -69.74
C MET A 372 8.41 61.04 -70.00
N LYS A 373 7.79 61.62 -68.96
CA LYS A 373 6.74 62.65 -69.10
C LYS A 373 7.32 64.08 -69.22
N ARG A 374 8.63 64.23 -69.43
CA ARG A 374 9.32 65.52 -69.41
C ARG A 374 9.81 65.94 -70.79
#